data_AF-A0A525JBJ2-F1
#
_entry.id   AF-A0A525JBJ2-F1
#
_cell.length_a   1.000
_cell.length_b   1.000
_cell.length_c   1.000
_cell.angle_alpha   90.00
_cell.angle_beta   90.00
_cell.angle_gamma   90.00
#
_symmetry.space_group_name_H-M   'P 1'
#
loop_
_entity.id
_entity.type
_entity.pdbx_description
1 polymer ?
#
loop_
_entity_poly.entity_id
_entity_poly.type
_entity_poly.pdbx_seq_one_letter_code
_entity_poly.pdbx_strand_id
1 'polypeptide(L)'
;MATYRATADWSLKDGEDFATGRYSRGHSVVFGSGFEAPGTASPHVVGNRWSVPGALDPEEMLVGAIATCHMLSFLHVAREAGFSVTHYRDTAEGVMEKRDDGEMWVSRVTLRPEIAYAGRSPDAASAHHMHHRAHEICFIANSVKTEIVVEEALVGGV
;
A
#
# COMPACT_ATOMS: atom_id res chain seq x y z
N MET A 1 -7.46 13.90 -18.45
CA MET A 1 -8.08 12.74 -17.78
C MET A 1 -7.23 11.52 -18.10
N ALA A 2 -6.81 10.76 -17.09
CA ALA A 2 -6.06 9.52 -17.27
C ALA A 2 -6.93 8.33 -16.82
N THR A 3 -6.74 7.17 -17.45
CA THR A 3 -7.46 5.94 -17.12
C THR A 3 -6.46 4.85 -16.76
N TYR A 4 -6.68 4.18 -15.62
CA TYR A 4 -5.89 3.05 -15.15
C TYR A 4 -6.74 1.77 -15.25
N ARG A 5 -6.15 0.65 -15.64
CA ARG A 5 -6.85 -0.62 -15.86
C ARG A 5 -6.18 -1.76 -15.11
N ALA A 6 -7.00 -2.66 -14.58
CA ALA A 6 -6.61 -3.95 -14.07
C ALA A 6 -7.68 -4.97 -14.47
N THR A 7 -7.27 -6.19 -14.82
CA THR A 7 -8.14 -7.33 -15.11
C THR A 7 -7.80 -8.43 -14.12
N ALA A 8 -8.77 -8.86 -13.33
CA ALA A 8 -8.64 -10.04 -12.47
C ALA A 8 -9.24 -11.26 -13.17
N ASP A 9 -8.50 -12.36 -13.23
CA ASP A 9 -8.91 -13.60 -13.90
C ASP A 9 -8.78 -14.79 -12.95
N TRP A 10 -9.93 -15.38 -12.61
CA TRP A 10 -10.05 -16.54 -11.72
C TRP A 10 -10.85 -17.65 -12.42
N SER A 11 -10.42 -18.89 -12.22
CA SER A 11 -11.14 -20.07 -12.67
C SER A 11 -11.17 -21.14 -11.57
N LEU A 12 -12.27 -21.89 -11.51
CA LEU A 12 -12.41 -23.04 -10.63
C LEU A 12 -11.50 -24.16 -11.15
N LYS A 13 -10.67 -24.75 -10.28
CA LYS A 13 -9.77 -25.84 -10.67
C LYS A 13 -10.48 -27.19 -10.61
N ASP A 14 -9.96 -28.15 -11.37
CA ASP A 14 -10.45 -29.53 -11.34
C ASP A 14 -10.41 -30.10 -9.91
N GLY A 15 -11.55 -30.64 -9.47
CA GLY A 15 -11.70 -31.21 -8.14
C GLY A 15 -12.04 -30.22 -7.02
N GLU A 16 -12.16 -28.92 -7.32
CA GLU A 16 -12.69 -27.92 -6.38
C GLU A 16 -14.22 -27.89 -6.38
N ASP A 17 -14.79 -27.43 -5.27
CA ASP A 17 -16.24 -27.30 -5.10
C ASP A 17 -16.57 -25.87 -4.69
N PHE A 18 -17.04 -25.09 -5.67
CA PHE A 18 -17.42 -23.70 -5.47
C PHE A 18 -18.58 -23.55 -4.49
N ALA A 19 -19.60 -24.41 -4.58
CA ALA A 19 -20.83 -24.28 -3.81
C ALA A 19 -20.61 -24.48 -2.31
N THR A 20 -19.64 -25.31 -1.93
CA THR A 20 -19.27 -25.52 -0.52
C THR A 20 -18.13 -24.62 -0.04
N GLY A 21 -17.66 -23.69 -0.87
CA GLY A 21 -16.58 -22.77 -0.53
C GLY A 21 -15.17 -23.41 -0.57
N ARG A 22 -15.07 -24.66 -1.06
CA ARG A 22 -13.85 -25.47 -1.09
C ARG A 22 -13.09 -25.29 -2.39
N TYR A 23 -12.57 -24.08 -2.61
CA TYR A 23 -11.81 -23.71 -3.80
C TYR A 23 -10.68 -22.74 -3.48
N SER A 24 -9.64 -22.74 -4.31
CA SER A 24 -8.51 -21.81 -4.22
C SER A 24 -8.94 -20.39 -4.59
N ARG A 25 -8.47 -19.41 -3.84
CA ARG A 25 -8.62 -17.98 -4.18
C ARG A 25 -7.50 -17.47 -5.10
N GLY A 26 -6.61 -18.37 -5.54
CA GLY A 26 -5.55 -18.04 -6.47
C GLY A 26 -6.10 -17.60 -7.82
N HIS A 27 -5.62 -16.47 -8.32
CA HIS A 27 -6.02 -15.85 -9.58
C HIS A 27 -4.84 -15.06 -10.16
N SER A 28 -4.99 -14.47 -11.35
CA SER A 28 -4.03 -13.49 -11.86
C SER A 28 -4.65 -12.10 -11.96
N VAL A 29 -3.79 -11.08 -11.83
CA VAL A 29 -4.16 -9.67 -12.02
C VAL A 29 -3.24 -9.07 -13.06
N VAL A 30 -3.80 -8.67 -14.20
CA VAL A 30 -3.06 -8.01 -15.30
C VAL A 30 -3.34 -6.52 -15.28
N PHE A 31 -2.28 -5.72 -15.14
CA PHE A 31 -2.36 -4.27 -15.15
C PHE A 31 -2.25 -3.70 -16.57
N GLY A 32 -2.66 -2.44 -16.76
CA GLY A 32 -2.58 -1.76 -18.05
C GLY A 32 -1.17 -1.67 -18.66
N SER A 33 -0.11 -1.91 -17.88
CA SER A 33 1.26 -2.04 -18.37
C SER A 33 1.58 -3.38 -19.03
N GLY A 34 0.67 -4.36 -18.93
CA GLY A 34 0.91 -5.77 -19.26
C GLY A 34 1.61 -6.55 -18.15
N PHE A 35 1.94 -5.92 -17.02
CA PHE A 35 2.45 -6.64 -15.85
C PHE A 35 1.36 -7.56 -15.29
N GLU A 36 1.71 -8.83 -15.11
CA GLU A 36 0.84 -9.83 -14.50
C GLU A 36 1.38 -10.19 -13.12
N ALA A 37 0.53 -10.06 -12.10
CA ALA A 37 0.83 -10.43 -10.73
C ALA A 37 -0.04 -11.63 -10.31
N PRO A 38 0.52 -12.61 -9.58
CA PRO A 38 -0.29 -13.62 -8.92
C PRO A 38 -1.12 -12.98 -7.80
N GLY A 39 -2.41 -13.25 -7.77
CA GLY A 39 -3.36 -12.77 -6.78
C GLY A 39 -3.94 -13.89 -5.92
N THR A 40 -4.34 -13.56 -4.69
CA THR A 40 -5.04 -14.44 -3.76
C THR A 40 -6.00 -13.63 -2.89
N ALA A 41 -6.81 -14.29 -2.06
CA ALA A 41 -7.41 -13.65 -0.89
C ALA A 41 -6.48 -13.74 0.31
N SER A 42 -6.60 -12.80 1.25
CA SER A 42 -5.80 -12.77 2.47
C SER A 42 -6.00 -14.04 3.31
N PRO A 43 -4.92 -14.64 3.83
CA PRO A 43 -5.01 -15.76 4.76
C PRO A 43 -5.78 -15.42 6.05
N HIS A 44 -5.85 -14.15 6.44
CA HIS A 44 -6.65 -13.70 7.57
C HIS A 44 -8.16 -13.83 7.32
N VAL A 45 -8.58 -13.87 6.06
CA VAL A 45 -9.98 -13.98 5.65
C VAL A 45 -10.38 -15.42 5.32
N VAL A 46 -9.56 -16.13 4.52
CA VAL A 46 -9.91 -17.47 4.01
C VAL A 46 -9.07 -18.60 4.59
N GLY A 47 -8.05 -18.27 5.40
CA GLY A 47 -7.10 -19.24 5.93
C GLY A 47 -6.11 -19.75 4.89
N ASN A 48 -4.98 -20.28 5.38
CA ASN A 48 -3.86 -20.78 4.56
C ASN A 48 -4.25 -21.88 3.54
N ARG A 49 -5.37 -22.58 3.79
CA ARG A 49 -5.82 -23.67 2.92
C ARG A 49 -6.32 -23.18 1.56
N TRP A 50 -6.93 -22.00 1.53
CA TRP A 50 -7.59 -21.48 0.34
C TRP A 50 -6.85 -20.29 -0.27
N SER A 51 -5.92 -19.67 0.48
CA SER A 51 -4.98 -18.68 -0.04
C SER A 51 -3.78 -19.32 -0.74
N VAL A 52 -3.11 -18.58 -1.61
CA VAL A 52 -1.89 -19.01 -2.31
C VAL A 52 -0.67 -18.28 -1.74
N PRO A 53 0.33 -18.99 -1.19
CA PRO A 53 1.57 -18.35 -0.73
C PRO A 53 2.32 -17.63 -1.86
N GLY A 54 2.87 -16.45 -1.57
CA GLY A 54 3.64 -15.66 -2.54
C GLY A 54 2.79 -14.96 -3.61
N ALA A 55 1.46 -14.94 -3.45
CA ALA A 55 0.55 -14.14 -4.26
C ALA A 55 0.08 -12.92 -3.46
N LEU A 56 -0.24 -11.82 -4.15
CA LEU A 56 -0.72 -10.58 -3.54
C LEU A 56 -2.17 -10.73 -3.10
N ASP A 57 -2.51 -10.27 -1.90
CA ASP A 57 -3.91 -10.05 -1.52
C ASP A 57 -4.34 -8.58 -1.69
N PRO A 58 -5.66 -8.30 -1.83
CA PRO A 58 -6.14 -6.95 -2.07
C PRO A 58 -5.80 -5.96 -0.95
N GLU A 59 -5.71 -6.43 0.29
CA GLU A 59 -5.37 -5.60 1.45
C GLU A 59 -3.91 -5.14 1.37
N GLU A 60 -2.97 -6.04 1.10
CA GLU A 60 -1.56 -5.72 0.86
C GLU A 60 -1.39 -4.80 -0.38
N MET A 61 -2.17 -5.04 -1.44
CA MET A 61 -2.17 -4.17 -2.62
C MET A 61 -2.61 -2.74 -2.29
N LEU A 62 -3.62 -2.57 -1.42
CA LEU A 62 -4.08 -1.25 -0.96
C LEU A 62 -2.99 -0.55 -0.14
N VAL A 63 -2.38 -1.25 0.82
CA VAL A 63 -1.27 -0.71 1.63
C VAL A 63 -0.10 -0.29 0.74
N GLY A 64 0.28 -1.15 -0.21
CA GLY A 64 1.34 -0.87 -1.18
C GLY A 64 1.05 0.34 -2.07
N ALA A 65 -0.21 0.49 -2.52
CA ALA A 65 -0.63 1.65 -3.30
C ALA A 65 -0.56 2.95 -2.49
N ILE A 66 -0.99 2.95 -1.23
CA ILE A 66 -0.90 4.10 -0.32
C ILE A 66 0.56 4.48 -0.09
N ALA A 67 1.40 3.52 0.31
CA ALA A 67 2.81 3.74 0.60
C ALA A 67 3.57 4.28 -0.61
N THR A 68 3.36 3.67 -1.79
CA THR A 68 4.02 4.11 -3.03
C THR A 68 3.56 5.49 -3.47
N CYS A 69 2.26 5.79 -3.40
CA CYS A 69 1.77 7.10 -3.80
C CYS A 69 2.27 8.20 -2.86
N HIS A 70 2.27 7.96 -1.55
CA HIS A 70 2.83 8.90 -0.58
C HIS A 70 4.34 9.09 -0.79
N MET A 71 5.11 8.02 -0.99
CA MET A 71 6.54 8.09 -1.30
C MET A 71 6.82 9.00 -2.49
N LEU A 72 6.11 8.80 -3.61
CA LEU A 72 6.31 9.60 -4.82
C LEU A 72 5.97 11.08 -4.60
N SER A 73 4.90 11.37 -3.86
CA SER A 73 4.55 12.72 -3.43
C SER A 73 5.64 13.34 -2.56
N PHE A 74 6.17 12.59 -1.59
CA PHE A 74 7.22 13.07 -0.70
C PHE A 74 8.51 13.38 -1.45
N LEU A 75 8.96 12.48 -2.33
CA LEU A 75 10.15 12.70 -3.16
C LEU A 75 10.03 13.98 -4.00
N HIS A 76 8.83 14.25 -4.53
CA HIS A 76 8.54 15.49 -5.24
C HIS A 76 8.65 16.72 -4.32
N VAL A 77 7.99 16.70 -3.16
CA VAL A 77 8.02 17.81 -2.19
C VAL A 77 9.43 18.07 -1.66
N ALA A 78 10.19 17.02 -1.33
CA ALA A 78 11.56 17.13 -0.84
C ALA A 78 12.49 17.78 -1.89
N ARG A 79 12.34 17.41 -3.17
CA ARG A 79 13.04 18.06 -4.28
C ARG A 79 12.71 19.56 -4.34
N GLU A 80 11.43 19.92 -4.25
CA GLU A 80 11.01 21.33 -4.30
C GLU A 80 11.53 22.14 -3.11
N ALA A 81 11.64 21.52 -1.93
CA ALA A 81 12.25 22.09 -0.73
C ALA A 81 13.80 22.11 -0.77
N GLY A 82 14.42 21.64 -1.86
CA GLY A 82 15.87 21.65 -2.05
C GLY A 82 16.63 20.63 -1.21
N PHE A 83 15.99 19.51 -0.86
CA PHE A 83 16.64 18.34 -0.26
C PHE A 83 16.93 17.29 -1.33
N SER A 84 18.04 16.57 -1.16
CA SER A 84 18.45 15.50 -2.09
C SER A 84 18.28 14.15 -1.41
N VAL A 85 17.11 13.52 -1.58
CA VAL A 85 16.87 12.15 -1.09
C VAL A 85 17.68 11.15 -1.90
N THR A 86 18.43 10.28 -1.24
CA THR A 86 19.23 9.20 -1.85
C THR A 86 18.66 7.82 -1.59
N HIS A 87 17.88 7.67 -0.53
CA HIS A 87 17.18 6.43 -0.21
C HIS A 87 15.85 6.75 0.46
N TYR A 88 14.82 5.99 0.09
CA TYR A 88 13.52 5.98 0.76
C TYR A 88 13.10 4.52 0.86
N ARG A 89 12.81 4.07 2.07
CA ARG A 89 12.21 2.77 2.35
C ARG A 89 11.02 3.00 3.26
N ASP A 90 9.93 2.28 3.03
CA ASP A 90 8.75 2.37 3.88
C ASP A 90 8.26 0.98 4.22
N THR A 91 8.17 0.70 5.52
CA THR A 91 7.60 -0.55 6.04
C THR A 91 6.18 -0.25 6.52
N ALA A 92 5.29 -0.05 5.56
CA ALA A 92 3.91 0.31 5.82
C ALA A 92 3.11 -0.87 6.39
N GLU A 93 2.20 -0.59 7.33
CA GLU A 93 1.32 -1.57 7.96
C GLU A 93 -0.14 -1.16 7.78
N GLY A 94 -0.99 -2.09 7.34
CA GLY A 94 -2.44 -1.91 7.26
C GLY A 94 -3.16 -2.69 8.34
N VAL A 95 -4.19 -2.08 8.95
CA VAL A 95 -5.03 -2.70 9.97
C VAL A 95 -6.46 -2.81 9.45
N MET A 96 -7.02 -4.01 9.52
CA MET A 96 -8.44 -4.23 9.30
C MET A 96 -9.21 -4.25 10.61
N GLU A 97 -10.31 -3.50 10.67
CA GLU A 97 -11.21 -3.46 11.82
C GLU A 97 -12.66 -3.63 11.38
N LYS A 98 -13.51 -3.96 12.34
CA LYS A 98 -14.95 -4.07 12.14
C LYS A 98 -15.60 -2.71 12.34
N ARG A 99 -16.44 -2.28 11.41
CA ARG A 99 -17.28 -1.09 11.53
C ARG A 99 -18.49 -1.36 12.42
N ASP A 100 -19.20 -0.30 12.80
CA ASP A 100 -20.43 -0.38 13.60
C ASP A 100 -21.55 -1.20 12.93
N ASP A 101 -21.60 -1.24 11.59
CA ASP A 101 -22.53 -2.07 10.81
C ASP A 101 -22.10 -3.54 10.72
N GLY A 102 -20.93 -3.86 11.26
CA GLY A 102 -20.37 -5.20 11.36
C GLY A 102 -19.50 -5.63 10.18
N GLU A 103 -19.32 -4.77 9.18
CA GLU A 103 -18.46 -5.04 8.02
C GLU A 103 -16.99 -4.77 8.33
N MET A 104 -16.10 -5.54 7.73
CA MET A 104 -14.65 -5.34 7.85
C MET A 104 -14.16 -4.33 6.82
N TRP A 105 -13.17 -3.52 7.18
CA TRP A 105 -12.49 -2.60 6.27
C TRP A 105 -11.07 -2.30 6.75
N VAL A 106 -10.20 -1.85 5.84
CA VAL A 106 -8.85 -1.36 6.20
C VAL A 106 -9.01 0.04 6.81
N SER A 107 -9.04 0.10 8.14
CA SER A 107 -9.35 1.31 8.89
C SER A 107 -8.15 2.24 9.01
N ARG A 108 -6.94 1.69 9.11
CA ARG A 108 -5.70 2.43 9.26
C ARG A 108 -4.58 1.88 8.38
N VAL A 109 -3.76 2.78 7.84
CA VAL A 109 -2.44 2.46 7.29
C VAL A 109 -1.39 3.36 7.94
N THR A 110 -0.40 2.75 8.58
CA THR A 110 0.74 3.46 9.18
C THR A 110 1.94 3.35 8.25
N LEU A 111 2.41 4.49 7.75
CA LEU A 111 3.62 4.63 6.95
C LEU A 111 4.82 4.84 7.87
N ARG A 112 5.93 4.15 7.62
CA ARG A 112 7.15 4.17 8.43
C ARG A 112 8.35 4.48 7.52
N PRO A 113 8.43 5.70 6.97
CA PRO A 113 9.50 6.06 6.06
C PRO A 113 10.85 6.15 6.78
N GLU A 114 11.85 5.52 6.18
CA GLU A 114 13.27 5.63 6.49
C GLU A 114 13.95 6.33 5.31
N ILE A 115 14.43 7.56 5.53
CA ILE A 115 14.88 8.44 4.45
C ILE A 115 16.33 8.85 4.66
N ALA A 116 17.17 8.60 3.65
CA ALA A 116 18.53 9.09 3.60
C ALA A 116 18.64 10.30 2.67
N TYR A 117 19.44 11.29 3.09
CA TYR A 117 19.66 12.52 2.35
C TYR A 117 21.16 12.68 2.01
N ALA A 118 21.46 13.24 0.85
CA ALA A 118 22.79 13.74 0.54
C ALA A 118 22.96 15.19 1.00
N GLY A 119 24.06 15.47 1.69
CA GLY A 119 24.36 16.81 2.20
C GLY A 119 23.54 17.12 3.45
N ARG A 120 22.64 18.11 3.37
CA ARG A 120 21.81 18.52 4.51
C ARG A 120 20.57 17.61 4.63
N SER A 121 20.24 17.25 5.87
CA SER A 121 18.95 16.64 6.22
C SER A 121 17.96 17.72 6.72
N PRO A 122 16.65 17.50 6.58
CA PRO A 122 15.65 18.35 7.23
C PRO A 122 15.72 18.20 8.76
N ASP A 123 15.35 19.26 9.46
CA ASP A 123 14.97 19.12 10.87
C ASP A 123 13.57 18.50 11.00
N ALA A 124 13.18 18.16 12.23
CA ALA A 124 11.91 17.50 12.50
C ALA A 124 10.69 18.27 11.98
N ALA A 125 10.70 19.60 12.11
CA ALA A 125 9.60 20.44 11.66
C ALA A 125 9.50 20.48 10.13
N SER A 126 10.64 20.58 9.44
CA SER A 126 10.69 20.55 7.98
C SER A 126 10.25 19.20 7.44
N ALA A 127 10.73 18.10 8.04
CA ALA A 127 10.37 16.75 7.64
C ALA A 127 8.86 16.50 7.81
N HIS A 128 8.31 16.85 8.98
CA HIS A 128 6.86 16.79 9.23
C HIS A 128 6.06 17.63 8.24
N HIS A 129 6.50 18.85 7.93
CA HIS A 129 5.82 19.70 6.95
C HIS A 129 5.83 19.07 5.55
N MET A 130 6.95 18.48 5.12
CA MET A 130 7.05 17.80 3.83
C MET A 130 6.14 16.57 3.76
N HIS A 131 6.06 15.77 4.83
CA HIS A 131 5.13 14.64 4.93
C HIS A 131 3.67 15.07 4.88
N HIS A 132 3.30 16.10 5.63
CA HIS A 132 1.96 16.65 5.58
C HIS A 132 1.59 17.12 4.17
N ARG A 133 2.50 17.87 3.51
CA ARG A 133 2.28 18.33 2.15
C ARG A 133 2.19 17.18 1.14
N ALA A 134 3.01 16.14 1.30
CA ALA A 134 2.98 14.95 0.48
C ALA A 134 1.64 14.20 0.62
N HIS A 135 1.10 14.10 1.84
CA HIS A 135 -0.21 13.53 2.10
C HIS A 135 -1.32 14.30 1.39
N GLU A 136 -1.33 15.63 1.44
CA GLU A 136 -2.34 16.47 0.76
C GLU A 136 -2.38 16.26 -0.77
N ILE A 137 -1.22 16.07 -1.41
CA ILE A 137 -1.15 15.86 -2.87
C ILE A 137 -1.21 14.39 -3.28
N CYS A 138 -1.25 13.46 -2.33
CA CYS A 138 -1.30 12.03 -2.59
C CYS A 138 -2.68 11.64 -3.13
N PHE A 139 -2.74 11.21 -4.39
CA PHE A 139 -4.02 10.85 -5.03
C PHE A 139 -4.70 9.69 -4.32
N ILE A 140 -3.95 8.69 -3.84
CA ILE A 140 -4.53 7.53 -3.16
C ILE A 140 -5.02 7.90 -1.76
N ALA A 141 -4.30 8.73 -1.00
CA ALA A 141 -4.77 9.23 0.28
C ALA A 141 -6.10 10.00 0.15
N ASN A 142 -6.21 10.82 -0.90
CA ASN A 142 -7.45 11.54 -1.24
C ASN A 142 -8.59 10.66 -1.76
N SER A 143 -8.35 9.36 -1.98
CA SER A 143 -9.32 8.43 -2.57
C SER A 143 -9.84 7.37 -1.59
N VAL A 144 -9.37 7.36 -0.35
CA VAL A 144 -9.71 6.34 0.66
C VAL A 144 -10.32 6.97 1.91
N LYS A 145 -11.11 6.17 2.63
CA LYS A 145 -11.60 6.53 3.98
C LYS A 145 -10.60 6.17 5.09
N THR A 146 -9.63 5.33 4.75
CA THR A 146 -8.60 4.80 5.64
C THR A 146 -7.83 5.94 6.29
N GLU A 147 -7.67 5.90 7.60
CA GLU A 147 -6.77 6.80 8.32
C GLU A 147 -5.34 6.49 7.92
N ILE A 148 -4.60 7.48 7.41
CA ILE A 148 -3.20 7.30 7.03
C ILE A 148 -2.34 8.12 7.99
N VAL A 149 -1.48 7.43 8.73
CA VAL A 149 -0.57 8.03 9.71
C VAL A 149 0.87 7.88 9.22
N VAL A 150 1.71 8.89 9.42
CA VAL A 150 3.14 8.82 9.11
C VAL A 150 3.95 8.84 10.40
N GLU A 151 4.71 7.78 10.63
CA GLU A 151 5.63 7.62 11.74
C GLU A 151 7.07 7.62 11.20
N GLU A 152 7.57 8.80 10.81
CA GLU A 152 8.96 8.95 10.37
C GLU A 152 9.91 8.88 11.59
N ALA A 153 10.84 7.93 11.57
CA ALA A 153 11.96 7.93 12.49
C ALA A 153 13.05 8.85 11.94
N LEU A 154 13.25 10.01 12.56
CA LEU A 154 14.35 10.90 12.20
C LEU A 154 15.67 10.26 12.62
N VAL A 155 16.39 9.67 11.67
CA VAL A 155 17.75 9.20 11.89
C VAL A 155 18.65 10.44 11.94
N GLY A 156 19.08 10.81 13.15
CA GLY A 156 20.08 11.86 13.36
C GLY A 156 21.34 11.54 12.55
N GLY A 157 21.83 12.53 11.79
CA GLY A 157 23.02 12.38 10.95
C GLY A 157 24.23 11.88 11.75
N VAL A 158 24.98 10.97 11.13
CA VAL A 158 26.35 10.62 11.57
C VAL A 158 27.29 11.76 11.19
#